data_AF-A0A9R0WR00-F1
#
_entry.id   AF-A0A9R0WR00-F1
#
_cell.length_a   1.000
_cell.length_b   1.000
_cell.length_c   1.000
_cell.angle_alpha   90.00
_cell.angle_beta   90.00
_cell.angle_gamma   90.00
#
_symmetry.space_group_name_H-M   'P 1'
#
loop_
_entity.id
_entity.type
_entity.pdbx_description
1 polymer ?
#
loop_
_entity_poly.entity_id
_entity_poly.type
_entity_poly.pdbx_seq_one_letter_code
_entity_poly.pdbx_strand_id
1 'polypeptide(L)'
;MIHPKKFAQLAKKWQRKVAARAGGQQADECCSPVADKGHCVVYTADGARFEVPLAYLGTTVFTELLRIAGEEFGFTSSQGGRITLPCNAAVMDYVLCLVRRDASEEVERAFLSSIVGHCHGQDASVGPTHQFALCTVLGK
;
A
#
# COMPACT_ATOMS: atom_id res chain seq x y z
N MET A 1 41.80 -17.08 -4.19
CA MET A 1 40.82 -17.82 -3.35
C MET A 1 40.35 -16.90 -2.23
N ILE A 2 39.05 -16.61 -2.14
CA ILE A 2 38.51 -15.71 -1.11
C ILE A 2 38.41 -16.48 0.22
N HIS A 3 39.04 -15.96 1.28
CA HIS A 3 39.07 -16.61 2.59
C HIS A 3 37.66 -16.67 3.24
N PRO A 4 37.26 -17.80 3.86
CA PRO A 4 35.92 -17.99 4.43
C PRO A 4 35.57 -16.94 5.51
N LYS A 5 36.57 -16.41 6.22
CA LYS A 5 36.39 -15.33 7.21
C LYS A 5 35.97 -13.99 6.59
N LYS A 6 36.42 -13.69 5.36
CA LYS A 6 36.00 -12.48 4.64
C LYS A 6 34.54 -12.61 4.19
N PHE A 7 34.12 -13.78 3.74
CA PHE A 7 32.72 -14.06 3.39
C PHE A 7 31.78 -13.88 4.59
N ALA A 8 32.15 -14.42 5.76
CA ALA A 8 31.38 -14.25 6.98
C ALA A 8 31.28 -12.78 7.45
N GLN A 9 32.35 -11.99 7.25
CA GLN A 9 32.34 -10.55 7.54
C GLN A 9 31.44 -9.77 6.59
N LEU A 10 31.44 -10.10 5.29
CA LEU A 10 30.52 -9.53 4.32
C LEU A 10 29.06 -9.89 4.68
N ALA A 11 28.76 -11.15 5.01
CA ALA A 11 27.42 -11.57 5.41
C ALA A 11 26.87 -10.81 6.63
N LYS A 12 27.68 -10.60 7.68
CA LYS A 12 27.27 -9.80 8.86
C LYS A 12 26.99 -8.33 8.52
N LYS A 13 27.71 -7.76 7.55
CA LYS A 13 27.52 -6.35 7.15
C LYS A 13 26.21 -6.16 6.37
N TRP A 14 25.76 -7.18 5.64
CA TRP A 14 24.45 -7.20 4.99
C TRP A 14 23.31 -7.33 6.02
N GLN A 15 23.45 -8.17 7.04
CA GLN A 15 22.40 -8.32 8.08
C GLN A 15 22.09 -7.00 8.81
N ARG A 16 23.08 -6.13 9.03
CA ARG A 16 22.86 -4.81 9.65
C ARG A 16 22.11 -3.82 8.74
N LYS A 17 22.19 -3.95 7.41
CA LYS A 17 21.45 -3.08 6.47
C LYS A 17 20.00 -3.51 6.24
N VAL A 18 19.66 -4.75 6.57
CA VAL A 18 18.28 -5.27 6.43
C VAL A 18 17.51 -5.11 7.74
N ALA A 19 18.18 -5.25 8.90
CA ALA A 19 17.57 -4.99 10.21
C ALA A 19 17.21 -3.51 10.46
N ALA A 20 17.90 -2.57 9.80
CA ALA A 20 17.58 -1.13 9.87
C ALA A 20 16.29 -0.73 9.10
N ARG A 21 15.60 -1.69 8.47
CA ARG A 21 14.27 -1.46 7.87
C ARG A 21 13.14 -1.82 8.85
N ALA A 22 13.49 -2.35 10.02
CA ALA A 22 12.57 -2.66 11.11
C ALA A 22 12.79 -1.68 12.27
N GLY A 23 12.20 -0.49 12.15
CA GLY A 23 11.89 0.39 13.30
C GLY A 23 12.51 1.79 13.29
N GLY A 24 11.66 2.81 13.16
CA GLY A 24 11.78 4.05 13.94
C GLY A 24 11.73 5.40 13.21
N GLN A 25 10.50 5.95 13.08
CA GLN A 25 10.09 7.36 13.28
C GLN A 25 10.58 8.49 12.35
N GLN A 26 9.65 9.16 11.64
CA GLN A 26 9.17 10.53 11.97
C GLN A 26 8.12 11.03 10.93
N ALA A 27 6.85 11.15 11.35
CA ALA A 27 5.95 12.28 11.07
C ALA A 27 4.54 12.01 11.64
N ASP A 28 4.17 12.82 12.63
CA ASP A 28 2.84 13.40 12.90
C ASP A 28 1.61 12.48 13.06
N GLU A 29 1.30 12.23 14.34
CA GLU A 29 -0.04 12.24 14.95
C GLU A 29 -1.24 11.70 14.13
N CYS A 30 -1.49 10.38 14.23
CA CYS A 30 -2.84 9.81 14.44
C CYS A 30 -2.79 8.31 14.80
N CYS A 31 -1.93 7.86 15.72
CA CYS A 31 -2.05 6.52 16.33
C CYS A 31 -1.10 6.42 17.54
N SER A 32 -1.66 6.28 18.74
CA SER A 32 -0.91 6.06 19.98
C SER A 32 -0.25 4.67 20.02
N PRO A 33 0.94 4.48 20.63
CA PRO A 33 1.64 3.20 20.59
C PRO A 33 1.41 2.39 21.87
N VAL A 34 0.31 1.62 21.99
CA VAL A 34 0.18 0.58 23.05
C VAL A 34 -0.78 -0.55 22.61
N ALA A 35 -0.29 -1.79 22.65
CA ALA A 35 -0.98 -3.08 22.82
C ALA A 35 -2.01 -3.57 21.76
N ASP A 36 -1.60 -4.62 21.04
CA ASP A 36 -2.36 -5.76 20.50
C ASP A 36 -3.85 -5.56 20.06
N LYS A 37 -4.06 -5.59 18.72
CA LYS A 37 -5.31 -5.83 17.96
C LYS A 37 -6.25 -4.65 17.72
N GLY A 38 -5.80 -3.69 16.93
CA GLY A 38 -6.67 -2.70 16.30
C GLY A 38 -7.13 -3.10 14.90
N HIS A 39 -8.36 -2.70 14.54
CA HIS A 39 -8.80 -2.54 13.16
C HIS A 39 -8.85 -1.04 12.88
N CYS A 40 -8.49 -0.62 11.67
CA CYS A 40 -8.84 0.70 11.18
C CYS A 40 -10.09 0.62 10.30
N VAL A 41 -10.79 1.74 10.20
CA VAL A 41 -11.88 1.89 9.25
C VAL A 41 -11.33 2.52 7.99
N VAL A 42 -11.57 1.86 6.87
CA VAL A 42 -11.14 2.32 5.54
C VAL A 42 -12.37 2.46 4.66
N TYR A 43 -12.39 3.51 3.84
CA TYR A 43 -13.45 3.76 2.88
C TYR A 43 -12.94 3.53 1.47
N THR A 44 -13.82 3.09 0.58
CA THR A 44 -13.54 3.04 -0.86
C THR A 44 -14.05 4.28 -1.56
N ALA A 45 -13.68 4.49 -2.82
CA ALA A 45 -14.12 5.62 -3.63
C ALA A 45 -15.65 5.66 -3.83
N ASP A 46 -16.31 4.49 -3.80
CA ASP A 46 -17.77 4.35 -3.80
C ASP A 46 -18.41 4.53 -2.42
N GLY A 47 -17.62 4.86 -1.39
CA GLY A 47 -18.08 5.16 -0.04
C GLY A 47 -18.34 3.94 0.85
N ALA A 48 -18.05 2.73 0.37
CA ALA A 48 -18.20 1.52 1.18
C ALA A 48 -17.17 1.49 2.31
N ARG A 49 -17.59 0.97 3.47
CA ARG A 49 -16.81 0.96 4.72
C ARG A 49 -16.28 -0.45 5.01
N PHE A 50 -14.99 -0.55 5.28
CA PHE A 50 -14.30 -1.79 5.62
C PHE A 50 -13.55 -1.67 6.94
N GLU A 51 -13.62 -2.71 7.77
CA GLU A 51 -12.79 -2.85 8.96
C GLU A 51 -11.56 -3.69 8.61
N VAL A 52 -10.40 -3.04 8.60
CA VAL A 52 -9.14 -3.62 8.15
C VAL A 52 -8.24 -3.82 9.37
N PRO A 53 -7.75 -5.04 9.64
CA PRO A 53 -6.75 -5.26 10.67
C PRO A 53 -5.54 -4.35 10.46
N LEU A 54 -5.06 -3.67 11.50
CA LEU A 54 -3.89 -2.79 11.39
C LEU A 54 -2.64 -3.53 10.88
N ALA A 55 -2.56 -4.84 11.12
CA ALA A 55 -1.51 -5.71 10.59
C ALA A 55 -1.44 -5.74 9.06
N TYR A 56 -2.55 -5.46 8.36
CA TYR A 56 -2.58 -5.45 6.89
C TYR A 56 -2.04 -4.14 6.32
N LEU A 57 -2.04 -3.05 7.08
CA LEU A 57 -1.58 -1.75 6.57
C LEU A 57 -0.08 -1.75 6.23
N GLY A 58 0.69 -2.68 6.79
CA GLY A 58 2.10 -2.87 6.48
C GLY A 58 2.38 -3.76 5.26
N THR A 59 1.37 -4.34 4.60
CA THR A 59 1.62 -5.13 3.38
C THR A 59 1.93 -4.23 2.19
N THR A 60 2.63 -4.76 1.20
CA THR A 60 2.99 -4.03 -0.03
C THR A 60 1.75 -3.46 -0.70
N VAL A 61 0.68 -4.25 -0.76
CA VAL A 61 -0.57 -3.84 -1.41
C VAL A 61 -1.22 -2.65 -0.70
N PHE A 62 -1.36 -2.70 0.63
CA PHE A 62 -1.93 -1.59 1.39
C PHE A 62 -1.03 -0.36 1.40
N THR A 63 0.28 -0.54 1.48
CA THR A 63 1.24 0.57 1.47
C THR A 63 1.11 1.38 0.18
N GLU A 64 1.03 0.71 -0.97
CA GLU A 64 0.84 1.41 -2.26
C GLU A 64 -0.54 2.05 -2.37
N LEU A 65 -1.61 1.36 -1.95
CA LEU A 65 -2.96 1.94 -1.96
C LEU A 65 -3.04 3.20 -1.08
N LEU A 66 -2.41 3.18 0.10
CA LEU A 66 -2.33 4.31 1.02
C LEU A 66 -1.48 5.46 0.46
N ARG A 67 -0.38 5.14 -0.25
CA ARG A 67 0.44 6.15 -0.93
C ARG A 67 -0.39 6.90 -1.97
N ILE A 68 -1.09 6.17 -2.84
CA ILE A 68 -1.94 6.77 -3.89
C ILE A 68 -3.11 7.54 -3.26
N ALA A 69 -3.73 6.98 -2.20
CA ALA A 69 -4.79 7.67 -1.46
C ALA A 69 -4.31 9.00 -0.84
N GLY A 70 -3.09 9.03 -0.31
CA GLY A 70 -2.50 10.26 0.24
C GLY A 70 -2.25 11.33 -0.83
N GLU A 71 -1.88 10.90 -2.05
CA GLU A 71 -1.68 11.77 -3.21
C GLU A 71 -3.02 12.32 -3.75
N GLU A 72 -4.09 11.51 -3.77
CA GLU A 72 -5.39 11.90 -4.34
C GLU A 72 -6.32 12.60 -3.33
N PHE A 73 -6.51 12.02 -2.14
CA PHE A 73 -7.50 12.48 -1.16
C PHE A 73 -6.89 13.31 -0.03
N GLY A 74 -5.60 13.09 0.25
CA GLY A 74 -4.91 13.63 1.41
C GLY A 74 -5.43 13.06 2.74
N PHE A 75 -4.56 13.01 3.74
CA PHE A 75 -4.91 12.54 5.09
C PHE A 75 -4.92 13.68 6.11
N THR A 76 -5.37 14.86 5.71
CA THR A 76 -5.29 16.05 6.56
C THR A 76 -6.24 15.95 7.75
N SER A 77 -5.83 16.54 8.87
CA SER A 77 -6.61 16.56 10.12
C SER A 77 -8.01 17.20 9.95
N SER A 78 -8.19 18.08 8.94
CA SER A 78 -9.48 18.68 8.61
C SER A 78 -10.52 17.69 8.06
N GLN A 79 -10.09 16.55 7.51
CA GLN A 79 -10.98 15.49 7.03
C GLN A 79 -11.33 14.45 8.12
N GLY A 80 -10.95 14.73 9.38
CA GLY A 80 -11.23 13.86 10.52
C GLY A 80 -10.46 12.54 10.48
N GLY A 81 -9.32 12.48 9.77
CA GLY A 81 -8.50 11.28 9.69
C GLY A 81 -9.12 10.14 8.89
N ARG A 82 -10.09 10.43 8.00
CA ARG A 82 -10.75 9.42 7.19
C ARG A 82 -9.81 8.89 6.09
N ILE A 83 -9.54 7.59 6.11
CA ILE A 83 -8.74 6.93 5.07
C ILE A 83 -9.69 6.50 3.95
N THR A 84 -9.58 7.13 2.78
CA THR A 84 -10.33 6.74 1.57
C THR A 84 -9.35 6.20 0.54
N LEU A 85 -9.55 4.98 0.06
CA LEU A 85 -8.71 4.32 -0.92
C LEU A 85 -9.24 4.53 -2.34
N PRO A 86 -8.34 4.63 -3.34
CA PRO A 86 -8.67 4.84 -4.75
C PRO A 86 -9.08 3.53 -5.43
N CYS A 87 -10.00 2.80 -4.82
CA CYS A 87 -10.55 1.56 -5.35
C CYS A 87 -12.02 1.45 -4.96
N ASN A 88 -12.76 0.54 -5.61
CA ASN A 88 -14.14 0.26 -5.22
C ASN A 88 -14.23 -0.91 -4.23
N ALA A 89 -15.42 -1.16 -3.68
CA ALA A 89 -15.68 -2.27 -2.76
C ALA A 89 -15.19 -3.64 -3.26
N ALA A 90 -15.41 -3.97 -4.55
CA ALA A 90 -15.02 -5.26 -5.11
C ALA A 90 -13.49 -5.46 -5.14
N VAL A 91 -12.75 -4.40 -5.50
CA VAL A 91 -11.28 -4.42 -5.46
C VAL A 91 -10.80 -4.52 -4.02
N MET A 92 -11.46 -3.83 -3.07
CA MET A 92 -11.10 -3.91 -1.66
C MET A 92 -11.29 -5.32 -1.07
N ASP A 93 -12.39 -6.01 -1.40
CA ASP A 93 -12.60 -7.42 -1.04
C ASP A 93 -11.51 -8.33 -1.61
N TYR A 94 -11.11 -8.10 -2.86
CA TYR A 94 -10.01 -8.84 -3.49
C TYR A 94 -8.67 -8.58 -2.79
N VAL A 95 -8.37 -7.33 -2.43
CA VAL A 95 -7.16 -6.96 -1.67
C VAL A 95 -7.13 -7.67 -0.32
N LEU A 96 -8.23 -7.64 0.42
CA LEU A 96 -8.33 -8.36 1.70
C LEU A 96 -8.13 -9.86 1.51
N CYS A 97 -8.67 -10.44 0.43
CA CYS A 97 -8.47 -11.84 0.09
C CYS A 97 -7.00 -12.17 -0.23
N LEU A 98 -6.30 -11.33 -1.00
CA LEU A 98 -4.88 -11.49 -1.31
C LEU A 98 -4.03 -11.49 -0.05
N VAL A 99 -4.22 -10.48 0.80
CA VAL A 99 -3.43 -10.31 2.02
C VAL A 99 -3.73 -11.41 3.05
N ARG A 100 -5.00 -11.81 3.19
CA ARG A 100 -5.41 -12.91 4.10
C ARG A 100 -4.80 -14.26 3.73
N ARG A 101 -4.46 -14.45 2.45
CA ARG A 101 -3.93 -15.71 1.93
C ARG A 101 -2.41 -15.71 1.77
N ASP A 102 -1.75 -14.62 2.14
CA ASP A 102 -0.31 -14.42 1.90
C ASP A 102 0.04 -14.72 0.45
N ALA A 103 -0.64 -14.03 -0.49
CA ALA A 103 -0.39 -14.18 -1.91
C ALA A 103 1.09 -13.93 -2.25
N SER A 104 1.60 -14.59 -3.29
CA SER A 104 3.00 -14.42 -3.68
C SER A 104 3.27 -12.99 -4.14
N GLU A 105 4.51 -12.53 -3.96
CA GLU A 105 4.92 -11.19 -4.40
C GLU A 105 4.65 -10.95 -5.90
N GLU A 106 4.71 -11.99 -6.73
CA GLU A 106 4.39 -11.88 -8.16
C GLU A 106 2.92 -11.51 -8.38
N VAL A 107 2.01 -12.10 -7.60
CA VAL A 107 0.58 -11.81 -7.66
C VAL A 107 0.30 -10.41 -7.14
N GLU A 108 0.92 -10.02 -6.02
CA GLU A 108 0.82 -8.67 -5.47
C GLU A 108 1.32 -7.63 -6.49
N ARG A 109 2.47 -7.85 -7.11
CA ARG A 109 3.00 -6.96 -8.15
C ARG A 109 2.12 -6.90 -9.39
N ALA A 110 1.58 -8.03 -9.84
CA ALA A 110 0.68 -8.05 -10.99
C ALA A 110 -0.60 -7.26 -10.71
N PHE A 111 -1.16 -7.42 -9.51
CA PHE A 111 -2.31 -6.63 -9.05
C PHE A 111 -1.97 -5.13 -9.00
N LEU A 112 -0.86 -4.77 -8.34
CA LEU A 112 -0.41 -3.37 -8.22
C LEU A 112 -0.13 -2.75 -9.60
N SER A 113 0.48 -3.50 -10.52
CA SER A 113 0.69 -3.05 -11.89
C SER A 113 -0.62 -2.82 -12.64
N SER A 114 -1.69 -3.54 -12.30
CA SER A 114 -3.01 -3.33 -12.93
C SER A 114 -3.70 -2.07 -12.42
N ILE A 115 -3.48 -1.66 -11.17
CA ILE A 115 -4.08 -0.47 -10.58
C ILE A 115 -3.23 0.79 -10.78
N VAL A 116 -1.90 0.67 -10.83
CA VAL A 116 -0.94 1.77 -11.03
C VAL A 116 -0.57 1.94 -12.52
N GLY A 117 -0.89 0.96 -13.36
CA GLY A 117 -0.40 0.84 -14.74
C GLY A 117 -0.88 1.84 -15.78
N HIS A 118 -1.54 2.93 -15.42
CA HIS A 118 -1.98 3.95 -16.40
C HIS A 118 -1.04 5.15 -16.53
N CYS A 119 0.25 4.97 -16.23
CA CYS A 119 1.28 5.99 -16.45
C CYS A 119 2.45 5.45 -17.29
N HIS A 120 2.19 5.01 -18.53
CA HIS A 120 3.25 4.92 -19.54
C HIS A 120 2.74 5.25 -20.94
N GLY A 121 2.77 6.55 -21.26
CA GLY A 121 2.90 7.08 -22.62
C GLY A 121 1.60 7.50 -23.33
N GLN A 122 1.21 8.78 -23.18
CA GLN A 122 1.16 9.72 -24.30
C GLN A 122 0.86 11.15 -23.82
N ASP A 123 1.79 12.04 -24.15
CA ASP A 123 1.71 13.49 -24.32
C ASP A 123 1.02 14.38 -23.26
N ALA A 124 1.77 15.41 -22.85
CA ALA A 124 1.33 16.46 -21.94
C ALA A 124 0.30 17.36 -22.61
N SER A 125 -0.98 17.27 -22.23
CA SER A 125 -1.93 18.39 -22.16
C SER A 125 -3.37 17.88 -22.02
N VAL A 126 -3.87 17.61 -20.81
CA VAL A 126 -5.16 18.13 -20.28
C VAL A 126 -5.18 17.93 -18.75
N GLY A 127 -5.73 18.89 -18.00
CA GLY A 127 -5.64 18.97 -16.53
C GLY A 127 -6.30 17.84 -15.73
N PRO A 128 -6.03 17.78 -14.40
CA PRO A 128 -6.44 16.67 -13.55
C PRO A 128 -7.88 16.87 -13.11
N THR A 129 -8.81 16.20 -13.78
CA THR A 129 -10.12 15.92 -13.18
C THR A 129 -10.56 14.56 -13.68
N HIS A 130 -10.57 13.60 -12.75
CA HIS A 130 -11.18 12.28 -12.88
C HIS A 130 -10.38 11.22 -13.65
N GLN A 131 -9.26 10.76 -13.07
CA GLN A 131 -8.52 9.58 -13.56
C GLN A 131 -8.61 8.39 -12.59
N PHE A 132 -9.83 8.04 -12.21
CA PHE A 132 -10.19 6.66 -11.88
C PHE A 132 -11.41 6.28 -12.71
N ALA A 133 -11.22 6.24 -14.03
CA ALA A 133 -12.03 5.37 -14.86
C ALA A 133 -11.61 3.93 -14.52
N LEU A 134 -12.26 3.38 -13.48
CA LEU A 134 -12.43 1.96 -13.30
C LEU A 134 -12.59 1.33 -14.69
N CYS A 135 -11.70 0.40 -15.03
CA CYS A 135 -11.78 -0.40 -16.23
C CYS A 135 -13.12 -1.17 -16.19
N THR A 136 -14.18 -0.51 -16.66
CA THR A 136 -15.51 -1.07 -16.87
C THR A 136 -15.62 -1.51 -18.33
N VAL A 137 -14.56 -2.14 -18.86
CA VAL A 137 -14.56 -2.71 -20.21
C VAL A 137 -13.82 -4.03 -20.21
N LEU A 138 -14.38 -5.01 -19.51
CA LEU A 138 -14.22 -6.43 -19.84
C LEU A 138 -15.55 -7.11 -19.52
N GLY A 139 -16.49 -7.01 -20.46
CA GLY A 139 -17.80 -7.62 -20.28
C GLY A 139 -18.93 -7.21 -21.22
N LYS A 140 -18.68 -6.88 -22.50
CA LYS A 140 -19.42 -7.41 -23.66
C LYS A 140 -18.91 -6.90 -24.98
#